data_AF-A0A4E9F595-F1
#
_entry.id   AF-A0A4E9F595-F1
#
_cell.length_a   1.000
_cell.length_b   1.000
_cell.length_c   1.000
_cell.angle_alpha   90.00
_cell.angle_beta   90.00
_cell.angle_gamma   90.00
#
_symmetry.space_group_name_H-M   'P 1'
#
loop_
_entity.id
_entity.type
_entity.pdbx_description
1 polymer ?
#
loop_
_entity_poly.entity_id
_entity_poly.type
_entity_poly.pdbx_seq_one_letter_code
_entity_poly.pdbx_strand_id
1 'polypeptide(L)'
;MSEDSTSINDVRHLVQQETRKGDVISPHRAIMTLSKSMFNAGCFSLPYAWKLGGLWMSLVLNFIIAGFNWYGNHILVRSSQHLAKKSERISLDYGHFAKKVCDFSDIRVLRNNSKIIMYIVNITILFYQLGMCSVAILFIADNMNHLLGDCIVGGAKVMALISFVPILALNMFTEMRLLSVFAMVSSVFFLLGAFVIMQFTLRQPNHWEELPAATDFTGVIMFVGMAMYAFEGQTMILPVENKLETPEDFLNNFGVLPTTMCFCTLFMIAIGFYGYTAFGPNTQPTITMNVPKEGLYSIINVFLMLQSMLGHSIAMYVILDMFFNGFHRKFTNRFPNVSKVIVDKGFRIFWVSITMLMSISIPHLEIMIPLVGVTSGTLCALIYPPIFEMITFWNDWKVSLNAHQRCLKISWNIFVIITGVFAITTGVYANFLTIFEKLQTTKQNVFDF
;
A
#
# COMPACT_ATOMS: atom_id res chain seq x y z
N MET A 1 15.52 64.30 15.07
CA MET A 1 14.71 63.07 14.99
C MET A 1 15.56 62.02 14.30
N SER A 2 16.39 61.36 15.08
CA SER A 2 17.24 60.24 14.65
C SER A 2 16.51 58.94 14.95
N GLU A 3 16.44 58.10 13.91
CA GLU A 3 16.57 56.64 13.92
C GLU A 3 15.61 55.81 14.79
N ASP A 4 14.82 54.97 14.12
CA ASP A 4 14.85 53.53 14.40
C ASP A 4 14.40 52.74 13.16
N SER A 5 15.40 52.29 12.41
CA SER A 5 15.27 51.26 11.38
C SER A 5 15.23 49.88 12.03
N THR A 6 14.10 49.49 12.61
CA THR A 6 13.88 48.12 13.06
C THR A 6 13.32 47.26 11.92
N SER A 7 14.25 46.63 11.20
CA SER A 7 14.18 45.28 10.62
C SER A 7 12.80 44.76 10.15
N ILE A 8 12.64 44.71 8.83
CA ILE A 8 11.53 44.10 8.07
C ILE A 8 11.47 42.55 8.18
N ASN A 9 12.29 41.92 9.02
CA ASN A 9 12.42 40.46 9.02
C ASN A 9 11.44 39.69 9.93
N ASP A 10 10.60 40.33 10.74
CA ASP A 10 9.70 39.63 11.66
C ASP A 10 8.31 39.26 11.09
N VAL A 11 8.06 39.49 9.80
CA VAL A 11 6.73 39.21 9.19
C VAL A 11 6.50 37.70 8.96
N ARG A 12 7.50 36.83 9.12
CA ARG A 12 7.35 35.39 8.79
C ARG A 12 6.63 34.52 9.82
N HIS A 13 6.18 35.04 10.96
CA HIS A 13 5.46 34.23 11.96
C HIS A 13 4.04 34.72 12.32
N LEU A 14 3.46 35.69 11.60
CA LEU A 14 2.10 36.19 11.92
C LEU A 14 0.93 35.30 11.46
N VAL A 15 1.18 34.19 10.76
CA VAL A 15 0.16 33.15 10.60
C VAL A 15 0.35 32.17 11.76
N GLN A 16 -0.46 32.34 12.79
CA GLN A 16 -0.54 31.39 13.90
C GLN A 16 -0.94 30.03 13.31
N GLN A 17 0.01 29.09 13.24
CA GLN A 17 -0.26 27.74 12.76
C GLN A 17 -1.39 27.16 13.62
N GLU A 18 -2.45 26.67 12.98
CA GLU A 18 -3.54 25.98 13.68
C GLU A 18 -2.99 24.67 14.26
N THR A 19 -2.47 24.72 15.48
CA THR A 19 -2.13 23.53 16.25
C THR A 19 -3.43 22.81 16.59
N ARG A 20 -3.62 21.58 16.11
CA ARG A 20 -4.79 20.78 16.49
C ARG A 20 -4.72 20.49 18.00
N LYS A 21 -5.83 20.67 18.73
CA LYS A 21 -5.94 20.32 20.15
C LYS A 21 -6.49 18.89 20.28
N GLY A 22 -5.82 18.00 21.03
CA GLY A 22 -6.29 16.63 21.28
C GLY A 22 -5.16 15.59 21.32
N ASP A 23 -5.49 14.32 21.01
CA ASP A 23 -4.53 13.23 20.83
C ASP A 23 -3.79 13.39 19.50
N VAL A 24 -2.82 14.30 19.48
CA VAL A 24 -1.98 14.62 18.31
C VAL A 24 -0.69 13.82 18.31
N ILE A 25 -0.16 13.55 17.12
CA ILE A 25 1.12 12.86 16.93
C ILE A 25 2.21 13.85 16.53
N SER A 26 3.41 13.67 17.09
CA SER A 26 4.62 14.39 16.67
C SER A 26 5.04 13.97 15.23
N PRO A 27 5.76 14.82 14.48
CA PRO A 27 6.27 14.49 13.14
C PRO A 27 7.07 13.17 13.06
N HIS A 28 7.94 12.89 14.03
CA HIS A 28 8.72 11.65 14.07
C HIS A 28 7.83 10.40 14.17
N ARG A 29 6.82 10.45 15.06
CA ARG A 29 5.82 9.37 15.19
C ARG A 29 5.00 9.21 13.91
N ALA A 30 4.68 10.31 13.21
CA ALA A 30 4.00 10.26 11.93
C ALA A 30 4.84 9.57 10.84
N ILE A 31 6.12 9.91 10.73
CA ILE A 31 7.07 9.26 9.81
C ILE A 31 7.16 7.77 10.11
N MET A 32 7.33 7.39 11.38
CA MET A 32 7.38 5.98 11.78
C MET A 32 6.07 5.25 11.46
N THR A 33 4.91 5.89 11.67
CA THR A 33 3.60 5.29 11.43
C THR A 33 3.36 5.07 9.93
N LEU A 34 3.70 6.05 9.09
CA LEU A 34 3.59 5.92 7.64
C LEU A 34 4.59 4.90 7.09
N SER A 35 5.84 4.95 7.54
CA SER A 35 6.86 3.99 7.11
C SER A 35 6.43 2.57 7.44
N LYS A 36 5.89 2.34 8.65
CA LYS A 36 5.32 1.05 9.04
C LYS A 36 4.17 0.60 8.15
N SER A 37 3.32 1.54 7.70
CA SER A 37 2.21 1.19 6.80
C SER A 37 2.66 0.80 5.39
N MET A 38 3.74 1.42 4.89
CA MET A 38 4.34 1.10 3.59
C MET A 38 5.18 -0.17 3.63
N PHE A 39 5.79 -0.47 4.79
CA PHE A 39 6.56 -1.67 5.05
C PHE A 39 5.65 -2.89 5.26
N ASN A 40 5.30 -3.54 4.15
CA ASN A 40 4.46 -4.74 4.12
C ASN A 40 5.24 -5.95 3.59
N ALA A 41 4.60 -7.13 3.56
CA ALA A 41 5.20 -8.37 3.07
C ALA A 41 5.69 -8.28 1.60
N GLY A 42 5.16 -7.33 0.82
CA GLY A 42 5.60 -7.06 -0.55
C GLY A 42 7.05 -6.60 -0.66
N CYS A 43 7.61 -5.97 0.38
CA CYS A 43 9.02 -5.57 0.36
C CYS A 43 9.96 -6.78 0.20
N PHE A 44 9.62 -7.92 0.82
CA PHE A 44 10.39 -9.16 0.72
C PHE A 44 10.27 -9.84 -0.63
N SER A 45 9.36 -9.37 -1.50
CA SER A 45 9.17 -9.85 -2.87
C SER A 45 9.86 -8.95 -3.89
N LEU A 46 10.40 -7.80 -3.47
CA LEU A 46 11.13 -6.89 -4.35
C LEU A 46 12.33 -7.54 -5.05
N PRO A 47 13.14 -8.41 -4.41
CA PRO A 47 14.23 -9.08 -5.13
C PRO A 47 13.75 -9.87 -6.34
N TYR A 48 12.61 -10.54 -6.21
CA TYR A 48 11.98 -11.22 -7.32
C TYR A 48 11.44 -10.24 -8.36
N ALA A 49 10.87 -9.11 -7.95
CA ALA A 49 10.49 -8.04 -8.87
C ALA A 49 11.70 -7.57 -9.69
N TRP A 50 12.87 -7.42 -9.09
CA TRP A 50 14.10 -7.02 -9.77
C TRP A 50 14.59 -8.09 -10.74
N LYS A 51 14.43 -9.37 -10.41
CA LYS A 51 14.63 -10.47 -11.36
C LYS A 51 13.71 -10.35 -12.57
N LEU A 52 12.46 -9.93 -12.38
CA LEU A 52 11.50 -9.75 -13.47
C LEU A 52 11.76 -8.52 -14.33
N GLY A 53 12.29 -7.42 -13.80
CA GLY A 53 12.54 -6.19 -14.55
C GLY A 53 13.97 -6.07 -15.12
N GLY A 54 14.92 -6.78 -14.54
CA GLY A 54 16.35 -6.63 -14.81
C GLY A 54 17.01 -5.58 -13.93
N LEU A 55 18.31 -5.72 -13.67
CA LEU A 55 19.01 -4.99 -12.61
C LEU A 55 18.91 -3.46 -12.74
N TRP A 56 19.29 -2.92 -13.90
CA TRP A 56 19.37 -1.47 -14.11
C TRP A 56 18.01 -0.88 -14.48
N MET A 57 17.20 -1.60 -15.25
CA MET A 57 15.84 -1.19 -15.57
C MET A 57 14.98 -1.08 -14.30
N SER A 58 15.05 -2.08 -13.41
CA SER A 58 14.35 -2.02 -12.12
C SER A 58 14.84 -0.86 -11.27
N LEU A 59 16.15 -0.57 -11.20
CA LEU A 59 16.66 0.58 -10.45
C LEU A 59 16.05 1.90 -10.94
N VAL A 60 16.07 2.15 -12.25
CA VAL A 60 15.53 3.39 -12.85
C VAL A 60 14.02 3.50 -12.65
N LEU A 61 13.28 2.43 -12.94
CA LEU A 61 11.82 2.42 -12.79
C LEU A 61 11.38 2.56 -11.34
N ASN A 62 12.17 2.06 -10.38
CA ASN A 62 11.88 2.19 -8.96
C ASN A 62 11.86 3.67 -8.54
N PHE A 63 12.84 4.47 -8.96
CA PHE A 63 12.83 5.92 -8.72
C PHE A 63 11.66 6.63 -9.42
N ILE A 64 11.31 6.21 -10.64
CA ILE A 64 10.16 6.79 -11.36
C ILE A 64 8.85 6.50 -10.62
N ILE A 65 8.63 5.25 -10.20
CA ILE A 65 7.45 4.82 -9.44
C ILE A 65 7.37 5.53 -8.10
N ALA A 66 8.50 5.62 -7.38
CA ALA A 66 8.57 6.37 -6.13
C ALA A 66 8.23 7.86 -6.34
N GLY A 67 8.71 8.48 -7.42
CA GLY A 67 8.39 9.86 -7.78
C GLY A 67 6.90 10.06 -8.07
N PHE A 68 6.28 9.16 -8.84
CA PHE A 68 4.85 9.20 -9.11
C PHE A 68 4.01 8.99 -7.83
N ASN A 69 4.41 8.06 -6.96
CA ASN A 69 3.74 7.79 -5.70
C ASN A 69 3.83 9.01 -4.76
N TRP A 70 5.03 9.60 -4.62
CA TRP A 70 5.22 10.85 -3.89
C TRP A 70 4.34 11.97 -4.45
N TYR A 71 4.31 12.15 -5.78
CA TYR A 71 3.48 13.17 -6.43
C TYR A 71 2.00 12.97 -6.12
N GLY A 72 1.48 11.74 -6.30
CA GLY A 72 0.09 11.39 -6.00
C GLY A 72 -0.28 11.67 -4.55
N ASN A 73 0.59 11.30 -3.61
CA ASN A 73 0.39 11.56 -2.19
C ASN A 73 0.43 13.05 -1.85
N HIS A 74 1.37 13.78 -2.46
CA HIS A 74 1.53 15.22 -2.25
C HIS A 74 0.28 15.98 -2.70
N ILE A 75 -0.21 15.74 -3.92
CA ILE A 75 -1.41 16.42 -4.42
C ILE A 75 -2.68 16.00 -3.68
N LEU A 76 -2.75 14.75 -3.21
CA LEU A 76 -3.87 14.26 -2.41
C LEU A 76 -3.97 15.04 -1.09
N VAL A 77 -2.86 15.12 -0.34
CA VAL A 77 -2.83 15.83 0.94
C VAL A 77 -3.05 17.33 0.74
N ARG A 78 -2.41 17.92 -0.28
CA ARG A 78 -2.60 19.33 -0.60
C ARG A 78 -4.08 19.65 -0.87
N SER A 79 -4.76 18.78 -1.61
CA SER A 79 -6.20 18.92 -1.90
C SER A 79 -7.05 18.73 -0.64
N SER A 80 -6.68 17.80 0.24
CA SER A 80 -7.31 17.60 1.55
C SER A 80 -7.19 18.85 2.43
N GLN A 81 -5.99 19.40 2.59
CA GLN A 81 -5.72 20.59 3.39
C GLN A 81 -6.47 21.82 2.88
N HIS A 82 -6.49 22.03 1.57
CA HIS A 82 -7.26 23.12 0.97
C HIS A 82 -8.76 22.99 1.26
N LEU A 83 -9.31 21.79 1.13
CA LEU A 83 -10.73 21.53 1.38
C LEU A 83 -11.09 21.56 2.87
N ALA A 84 -10.18 21.17 3.75
CA ALA A 84 -10.33 21.27 5.20
C ALA A 84 -10.45 22.74 5.63
N LYS A 85 -9.55 23.61 5.13
CA LYS A 85 -9.59 25.07 5.35
C LYS A 85 -10.89 25.69 4.85
N LYS A 86 -11.41 25.26 3.70
CA LYS A 86 -12.66 25.80 3.13
C LYS A 86 -13.94 25.35 3.84
N SER A 87 -13.91 24.19 4.49
CA SER A 87 -15.13 23.54 5.02
C SER A 87 -15.19 23.45 6.55
N GLU A 88 -14.20 23.97 7.28
CA GLU A 88 -14.15 23.95 8.75
C GLU A 88 -14.32 22.54 9.38
N ARG A 89 -14.05 21.47 8.63
CA ARG A 89 -14.10 20.08 9.13
C ARG A 89 -12.75 19.40 9.05
N ILE A 90 -12.39 18.74 10.14
CA ILE A 90 -10.99 18.46 10.53
C ILE A 90 -10.46 17.13 9.98
N SER A 91 -11.29 16.16 9.57
CA SER A 91 -10.78 14.87 9.08
C SER A 91 -11.75 14.12 8.17
N LEU A 92 -11.24 13.65 7.02
CA LEU A 92 -11.99 12.81 6.09
C LEU A 92 -11.09 11.63 5.68
N ASP A 93 -11.65 10.43 5.72
CA ASP A 93 -11.03 9.27 5.08
C ASP A 93 -11.08 9.41 3.56
N TYR A 94 -10.24 8.65 2.85
CA TYR A 94 -10.04 8.74 1.41
C TYR A 94 -11.36 8.79 0.60
N GLY A 95 -12.32 7.90 0.90
CA GLY A 95 -13.63 7.91 0.23
C GLY A 95 -14.50 9.13 0.54
N HIS A 96 -14.56 9.53 1.81
CA HIS A 96 -15.32 10.72 2.22
C HIS A 96 -14.69 12.00 1.69
N PHE A 97 -13.36 12.03 1.58
CA PHE A 97 -12.62 13.08 0.89
C PHE A 97 -13.05 13.15 -0.58
N ALA A 98 -13.03 12.02 -1.30
CA ALA A 98 -13.47 11.95 -2.70
C ALA A 98 -14.91 12.47 -2.90
N LYS A 99 -15.83 12.09 -2.01
CA LYS A 99 -17.20 12.62 -2.01
C LYS A 99 -17.21 14.14 -1.88
N LYS A 100 -16.44 14.67 -0.94
CA LYS A 100 -16.45 16.10 -0.62
C LYS A 100 -15.81 16.94 -1.72
N VAL A 101 -14.76 16.43 -2.37
CA VAL A 101 -14.19 17.03 -3.59
C VAL A 101 -15.28 17.20 -4.65
N CYS A 102 -16.14 16.19 -4.84
CA CYS A 102 -17.25 16.24 -5.77
C CYS A 102 -18.37 17.20 -5.32
N ASP A 103 -18.69 17.24 -4.02
CA ASP A 103 -19.73 18.12 -3.47
C ASP A 103 -19.38 19.61 -3.66
N PHE A 104 -18.10 19.97 -3.54
CA PHE A 104 -17.58 21.33 -3.75
C PHE A 104 -17.26 21.66 -5.22
N SER A 105 -17.50 20.73 -6.16
CA SER A 105 -17.26 20.97 -7.58
C SER A 105 -18.36 21.83 -8.21
N ASP A 106 -17.96 22.73 -9.10
CA ASP A 106 -18.89 23.49 -9.95
C ASP A 106 -19.64 22.58 -10.93
N ILE A 107 -19.07 21.42 -11.27
CA ILE A 107 -19.63 20.48 -12.25
C ILE A 107 -20.87 19.81 -11.65
N ARG A 108 -22.04 20.18 -12.16
CA ARG A 108 -23.34 19.69 -11.67
C ARG A 108 -23.47 18.17 -11.68
N VAL A 109 -22.94 17.50 -12.70
CA VAL A 109 -22.95 16.03 -12.81
C VAL A 109 -22.19 15.39 -11.65
N LEU A 110 -21.01 15.93 -11.33
CA LEU A 110 -20.15 15.39 -10.28
C LEU A 110 -20.75 15.60 -8.89
N ARG A 111 -21.33 16.79 -8.65
CA ARG A 111 -22.04 17.11 -7.41
C ARG A 111 -23.26 16.21 -7.17
N ASN A 112 -24.05 15.97 -8.21
CA ASN A 112 -25.22 15.07 -8.11
C ASN A 112 -24.82 13.61 -7.86
N ASN A 113 -23.65 13.20 -8.37
CA ASN A 113 -23.15 11.83 -8.29
C ASN A 113 -22.05 11.62 -7.24
N SER A 114 -21.86 12.55 -6.30
CA SER A 114 -20.75 12.51 -5.32
C SER A 114 -20.73 11.23 -4.49
N LYS A 115 -21.92 10.73 -4.10
CA LYS A 115 -22.07 9.45 -3.40
C LYS A 115 -21.60 8.26 -4.24
N ILE A 116 -21.83 8.27 -5.55
CA ILE A 116 -21.39 7.19 -6.45
C ILE A 116 -19.87 7.16 -6.50
N ILE A 117 -19.21 8.32 -6.63
CA ILE A 117 -17.74 8.42 -6.62
C ILE A 117 -17.15 7.89 -5.31
N MET A 118 -17.74 8.26 -4.17
CA MET A 118 -17.37 7.71 -2.87
C MET A 118 -17.42 6.17 -2.85
N TYR A 119 -18.50 5.58 -3.37
CA TYR A 119 -18.63 4.13 -3.43
C TYR A 119 -17.61 3.49 -4.37
N ILE A 120 -17.34 4.08 -5.54
CA ILE A 120 -16.31 3.59 -6.46
C ILE A 120 -14.96 3.53 -5.76
N VAL A 121 -14.56 4.62 -5.09
CA VAL A 121 -13.28 4.72 -4.37
C VAL A 121 -13.22 3.72 -3.22
N ASN A 122 -14.28 3.60 -2.41
CA ASN A 122 -14.33 2.63 -1.32
C ASN A 122 -14.28 1.18 -1.82
N ILE A 123 -14.92 0.86 -2.95
CA ILE A 123 -14.85 -0.47 -3.56
C ILE A 123 -13.44 -0.76 -4.07
N THR A 124 -12.75 0.21 -4.66
CA THR A 124 -11.34 0.06 -5.05
C THR A 124 -10.45 -0.21 -3.84
N ILE A 125 -10.62 0.54 -2.74
CA ILE A 125 -9.88 0.31 -1.50
C ILE A 125 -10.23 -1.07 -0.92
N LEU A 126 -11.49 -1.50 -0.99
CA LEU A 126 -11.89 -2.85 -0.57
C LEU A 126 -11.12 -3.93 -1.33
N PHE A 127 -11.07 -3.85 -2.68
CA PHE A 127 -10.32 -4.80 -3.49
C PHE A 127 -8.83 -4.79 -3.15
N TYR A 128 -8.26 -3.61 -2.92
CA TYR A 128 -6.88 -3.48 -2.47
C TYR A 128 -6.65 -4.20 -1.13
N GLN A 129 -7.47 -3.92 -0.11
CA GLN A 129 -7.32 -4.52 1.22
C GLN A 129 -7.54 -6.04 1.21
N LEU A 130 -8.50 -6.53 0.42
CA LEU A 130 -8.68 -7.98 0.22
C LEU A 130 -7.47 -8.60 -0.48
N GLY A 131 -6.89 -7.90 -1.45
CA GLY A 131 -5.65 -8.27 -2.11
C GLY A 131 -4.47 -8.36 -1.13
N MET A 132 -4.28 -7.33 -0.30
CA MET A 132 -3.27 -7.30 0.77
C MET A 132 -3.39 -8.50 1.72
N CYS A 133 -4.61 -8.78 2.18
CA CYS A 133 -4.89 -9.91 3.06
C CYS A 133 -4.58 -11.25 2.37
N SER A 134 -4.92 -11.37 1.09
CA SER A 134 -4.62 -12.58 0.31
C SER A 134 -3.12 -12.79 0.12
N VAL A 135 -2.37 -11.72 -0.18
CA VAL A 135 -0.90 -11.76 -0.25
C VAL A 135 -0.31 -12.17 1.10
N ALA A 136 -0.86 -11.67 2.22
CA ALA A 136 -0.41 -12.07 3.54
C ALA A 136 -0.60 -13.59 3.79
N ILE A 137 -1.74 -14.16 3.39
CA ILE A 137 -2.00 -15.61 3.46
C ILE A 137 -1.00 -16.39 2.60
N LEU A 138 -0.77 -15.97 1.36
CA LEU A 138 0.18 -16.62 0.45
C LEU A 138 1.61 -16.57 0.99
N PHE A 139 2.03 -15.42 1.53
CA PHE A 139 3.34 -15.26 2.16
C PHE A 139 3.53 -16.22 3.34
N ILE A 140 2.51 -16.38 4.18
CA ILE A 140 2.55 -17.35 5.29
C ILE A 140 2.61 -18.77 4.75
N ALA A 141 1.77 -19.10 3.76
CA ALA A 141 1.73 -20.43 3.17
C ALA A 141 3.06 -20.85 2.54
N ASP A 142 3.70 -19.95 1.79
CA ASP A 142 4.99 -20.19 1.14
C ASP A 142 6.11 -20.37 2.17
N ASN A 143 6.15 -19.55 3.22
CA ASN A 143 7.15 -19.69 4.28
C ASN A 143 6.90 -20.91 5.18
N MET A 144 5.64 -21.25 5.44
CA MET A 144 5.30 -22.51 6.12
C MET A 144 5.72 -23.71 5.28
N ASN A 145 5.48 -23.69 3.98
CA ASN A 145 5.92 -24.75 3.08
C ASN A 145 7.46 -24.84 3.00
N HIS A 146 8.16 -23.70 3.03
CA HIS A 146 9.63 -23.68 3.10
C HIS A 146 10.15 -24.34 4.37
N LEU A 147 9.58 -24.04 5.53
CA LEU A 147 10.06 -24.55 6.83
C LEU A 147 9.57 -25.96 7.17
N LEU A 148 8.34 -26.31 6.79
CA LEU A 148 7.64 -27.54 7.21
C LEU A 148 7.34 -28.50 6.05
N GLY A 149 7.70 -28.16 4.81
CA GLY A 149 7.42 -29.00 3.63
C GLY A 149 8.04 -30.39 3.70
N ASP A 150 9.12 -30.55 4.46
CA ASP A 150 9.76 -31.85 4.70
C ASP A 150 8.94 -32.73 5.68
N CYS A 151 8.09 -32.13 6.51
CA CYS A 151 7.29 -32.82 7.53
C CYS A 151 5.81 -32.97 7.12
N ILE A 152 5.25 -32.01 6.39
CA ILE A 152 3.83 -31.97 6.01
C ILE A 152 3.73 -32.00 4.48
N VAL A 153 3.18 -33.09 3.95
CA VAL A 153 2.85 -33.24 2.53
C VAL A 153 1.57 -32.44 2.22
N GLY A 154 1.60 -31.57 1.22
CA GLY A 154 0.42 -30.82 0.79
C GLY A 154 0.69 -29.51 0.03
N GLY A 155 1.92 -29.02 0.05
CA GLY A 155 2.33 -27.81 -0.67
C GLY A 155 1.66 -26.53 -0.12
N ALA A 156 1.85 -25.42 -0.84
CA ALA A 156 1.35 -24.10 -0.42
C ALA A 156 -0.17 -24.06 -0.20
N LYS A 157 -0.98 -24.84 -0.95
CA LYS A 157 -2.45 -24.86 -0.80
C LYS A 157 -2.91 -25.41 0.55
N VAL A 158 -2.32 -26.52 0.99
CA VAL A 158 -2.65 -27.12 2.30
C VAL A 158 -2.14 -26.23 3.42
N MET A 159 -0.95 -25.65 3.28
CA MET A 159 -0.38 -24.71 4.25
C MET A 159 -1.22 -23.43 4.39
N ALA A 160 -1.76 -22.90 3.29
CA ALA A 160 -2.72 -21.79 3.33
C ALA A 160 -3.97 -22.16 4.13
N LEU A 161 -4.52 -23.37 3.92
CA LEU A 161 -5.71 -23.85 4.62
C LEU A 161 -5.45 -24.03 6.13
N ILE A 162 -4.27 -24.54 6.50
CA ILE A 162 -3.85 -24.63 7.90
C ILE A 162 -3.72 -23.23 8.51
N SER A 163 -3.16 -22.28 7.77
CA SER A 163 -2.99 -20.87 8.19
C SER A 163 -4.32 -20.14 8.39
N PHE A 164 -5.38 -20.56 7.69
CA PHE A 164 -6.71 -19.96 7.79
C PHE A 164 -7.26 -19.99 9.22
N VAL A 165 -7.09 -21.11 9.94
CA VAL A 165 -7.63 -21.27 11.31
C VAL A 165 -7.06 -20.23 12.28
N PRO A 166 -5.73 -20.08 12.45
CA PRO A 166 -5.18 -19.08 13.35
C PRO A 166 -5.40 -17.65 12.84
N ILE A 167 -5.38 -17.40 11.53
CA ILE A 167 -5.73 -16.07 10.98
C ILE A 167 -7.17 -15.71 11.36
N LEU A 168 -8.12 -16.63 11.17
CA LEU A 168 -9.52 -16.40 11.52
C LEU A 168 -9.66 -16.12 13.02
N ALA A 169 -8.99 -16.91 13.87
CA ALA A 169 -8.99 -16.71 15.31
C ALA A 169 -8.46 -15.31 15.71
N LEU A 170 -7.36 -14.86 15.11
CA LEU A 170 -6.79 -13.54 15.36
C LEU A 170 -7.71 -12.40 14.87
N ASN A 171 -8.43 -12.61 13.77
CA ASN A 171 -9.37 -11.62 13.25
C ASN A 171 -10.64 -11.49 14.11
N MET A 172 -10.93 -12.46 14.98
CA MET A 172 -12.08 -12.40 15.90
C MET A 172 -11.88 -11.44 17.08
N PHE A 173 -10.65 -10.96 17.29
CA PHE A 173 -10.40 -9.93 18.29
C PHE A 173 -10.93 -8.57 17.82
N THR A 174 -11.91 -8.03 18.56
CA THR A 174 -12.62 -6.79 18.21
C THR A 174 -12.06 -5.55 18.90
N GLU A 175 -11.30 -5.74 19.98
CA GLU A 175 -10.84 -4.66 20.85
C GLU A 175 -9.71 -3.86 20.19
N MET A 176 -9.91 -2.53 20.05
CA MET A 176 -8.92 -1.65 19.41
C MET A 176 -7.58 -1.64 20.15
N ARG A 177 -7.60 -1.77 21.49
CA ARG A 177 -6.36 -1.84 22.30
C ARG A 177 -5.52 -3.06 21.93
N LEU A 178 -6.16 -4.21 21.74
CA LEU A 178 -5.46 -5.43 21.36
C LEU A 178 -4.91 -5.33 19.93
N LEU A 179 -5.66 -4.73 19.01
CA LEU A 179 -5.18 -4.48 17.66
C LEU A 179 -3.96 -3.53 17.62
N SER A 180 -3.93 -2.52 18.50
CA SER A 180 -2.76 -1.65 18.65
C SER A 180 -1.53 -2.41 19.15
N VAL A 181 -1.71 -3.35 20.08
CA VAL A 181 -0.62 -4.23 20.54
C VAL A 181 -0.14 -5.14 19.39
N PHE A 182 -1.07 -5.70 18.62
CA PHE A 182 -0.74 -6.49 17.43
C PHE A 182 0.08 -5.70 16.42
N ALA A 183 -0.28 -4.44 16.15
CA ALA A 183 0.47 -3.56 15.27
C ALA A 183 1.90 -3.28 15.79
N MET A 184 2.05 -3.10 17.10
CA MET A 184 3.36 -2.90 17.73
C MET A 184 4.25 -4.15 17.60
N VAL A 185 3.72 -5.33 17.93
CA VAL A 185 4.44 -6.60 17.83
C VAL A 185 4.81 -6.92 16.38
N SER A 186 3.86 -6.75 15.46
CA SER A 186 4.06 -6.89 14.01
C SER A 186 5.20 -5.99 13.53
N SER A 187 5.24 -4.73 13.96
CA SER A 187 6.32 -3.80 13.59
C SER A 187 7.69 -4.26 14.07
N VAL A 188 7.79 -4.80 15.29
CA VAL A 188 9.07 -5.27 15.85
C VAL A 188 9.58 -6.48 15.07
N PHE A 189 8.71 -7.45 14.79
CA PHE A 189 9.07 -8.61 13.98
C PHE A 189 9.47 -8.23 12.56
N PHE A 190 8.78 -7.26 11.95
CA PHE A 190 9.17 -6.74 10.64
C PHE A 190 10.59 -6.16 10.65
N LEU A 191 10.89 -5.29 11.63
CA LEU A 191 12.20 -4.65 11.73
C LEU A 191 13.32 -5.66 11.98
N LEU A 192 13.11 -6.62 12.89
CA LEU A 192 14.06 -7.70 13.15
C LEU A 192 14.30 -8.54 11.89
N GLY A 193 13.23 -8.91 11.19
CA GLY A 193 13.35 -9.73 9.99
C GLY A 193 14.01 -9.00 8.82
N ALA A 194 13.60 -7.76 8.56
CA ALA A 194 14.24 -6.90 7.57
C ALA A 194 15.73 -6.71 7.86
N PHE A 195 16.11 -6.45 9.12
CA PHE A 195 17.50 -6.27 9.52
C PHE A 195 18.32 -7.55 9.28
N VAL A 196 17.84 -8.70 9.74
CA VAL A 196 18.57 -9.98 9.60
C VAL A 196 18.68 -10.39 8.13
N ILE A 197 17.61 -10.24 7.35
CA ILE A 197 17.62 -10.58 5.92
C ILE A 197 18.59 -9.66 5.18
N MET A 198 18.56 -8.35 5.45
CA MET A 198 19.51 -7.42 4.83
C MET A 198 20.96 -7.72 5.22
N GLN A 199 21.18 -8.06 6.49
CA GLN A 199 22.49 -8.46 6.96
C GLN A 199 22.98 -9.71 6.19
N PHE A 200 22.10 -10.70 5.99
CA PHE A 200 22.41 -11.92 5.24
C PHE A 200 22.73 -11.64 3.78
N THR A 201 21.90 -10.87 3.08
CA THR A 201 22.09 -10.56 1.65
C THR A 201 23.37 -9.79 1.40
N LEU A 202 23.71 -8.85 2.27
CA LEU A 202 24.96 -8.09 2.18
C LEU A 202 26.23 -8.94 2.40
N ARG A 203 26.11 -10.12 3.03
CA ARG A 203 27.23 -11.07 3.19
C ARG A 203 27.41 -12.01 2.01
N GLN A 204 26.41 -12.13 1.14
CA GLN A 204 26.51 -13.02 -0.02
C GLN A 204 27.40 -12.39 -1.11
N PRO A 205 28.12 -13.21 -1.91
CA PRO A 205 28.83 -12.72 -3.07
C PRO A 205 27.86 -12.05 -4.05
N ASN A 206 28.24 -10.89 -4.58
CA ASN A 206 27.40 -10.13 -5.51
C ASN A 206 27.63 -10.62 -6.95
N HIS A 207 26.56 -11.02 -7.63
CA HIS A 207 26.60 -11.52 -9.02
C HIS A 207 26.26 -10.44 -10.06
N TRP A 208 26.38 -9.16 -9.71
CA TRP A 208 25.83 -8.03 -10.47
C TRP A 208 26.33 -7.92 -11.93
N GLU A 209 27.51 -8.44 -12.26
CA GLU A 209 28.07 -8.43 -13.62
C GLU A 209 27.39 -9.42 -14.58
N GLU A 210 26.84 -10.51 -14.06
CA GLU A 210 26.24 -11.60 -14.85
C GLU A 210 24.72 -11.41 -15.04
N LEU A 211 24.12 -10.45 -14.33
CA LEU A 211 22.67 -10.25 -14.31
C LEU A 211 22.19 -9.40 -15.49
N PRO A 212 21.03 -9.74 -16.10
CA PRO A 212 20.48 -8.97 -17.21
C PRO A 212 20.15 -7.55 -16.76
N ALA A 213 20.59 -6.56 -17.56
CA ALA A 213 20.31 -5.15 -17.30
C ALA A 213 18.80 -4.81 -17.43
N ALA A 214 18.14 -5.46 -18.38
CA ALA A 214 16.70 -5.38 -18.62
C ALA A 214 16.21 -6.75 -19.12
N THR A 215 14.96 -7.07 -18.82
CA THR A 215 14.27 -8.29 -19.25
C THR A 215 13.26 -7.96 -20.36
N ASP A 216 12.29 -8.86 -20.57
CA ASP A 216 11.20 -8.69 -21.52
C ASP A 216 10.13 -7.70 -21.01
N PHE A 217 9.29 -7.23 -21.94
CA PHE A 217 8.24 -6.26 -21.63
C PHE A 217 7.25 -6.78 -20.57
N THR A 218 6.87 -8.06 -20.62
CA THR A 218 5.95 -8.66 -19.64
C THR A 218 6.59 -8.66 -18.25
N GLY A 219 7.86 -9.07 -18.15
CA GLY A 219 8.63 -9.00 -16.90
C GLY A 219 8.72 -7.59 -16.31
N VAL A 220 9.04 -6.58 -17.13
CA VAL A 220 9.10 -5.18 -16.69
C VAL A 220 7.76 -4.67 -16.17
N ILE A 221 6.65 -5.01 -16.85
CA ILE A 221 5.31 -4.63 -16.41
C ILE A 221 4.92 -5.34 -15.10
N MET A 222 5.30 -6.61 -14.93
CA MET A 222 5.10 -7.33 -13.66
C MET A 222 5.90 -6.70 -12.51
N PHE A 223 7.14 -6.25 -12.79
CA PHE A 223 7.92 -5.46 -11.83
C PHE A 223 7.18 -4.17 -11.42
N VAL A 224 6.63 -3.42 -12.39
CA VAL A 224 5.85 -2.20 -12.09
C VAL A 224 4.71 -2.51 -11.13
N GLY A 225 3.97 -3.60 -11.35
CA GLY A 225 2.91 -4.03 -10.42
C GLY A 225 3.43 -4.33 -9.01
N MET A 226 4.54 -5.05 -8.88
CA MET A 226 5.13 -5.35 -7.56
C MET A 226 5.66 -4.11 -6.84
N ALA A 227 6.33 -3.22 -7.57
CA ALA A 227 6.81 -1.97 -7.03
C ALA A 227 5.64 -1.07 -6.61
N MET A 228 4.60 -0.94 -7.44
CA MET A 228 3.39 -0.18 -7.10
C MET A 228 2.73 -0.71 -5.82
N TYR A 229 2.66 -2.03 -5.64
CA TYR A 229 2.17 -2.64 -4.40
C TYR A 229 3.06 -2.31 -3.19
N ALA A 230 4.38 -2.40 -3.33
CA ALA A 230 5.33 -2.16 -2.23
C ALA A 230 5.39 -0.68 -1.82
N PHE A 231 5.21 0.26 -2.75
CA PHE A 231 5.17 1.69 -2.48
C PHE A 231 3.78 2.19 -2.05
N GLU A 232 2.75 1.35 -2.06
CA GLU A 232 1.40 1.77 -1.70
C GLU A 232 1.28 1.96 -0.18
N GLY A 233 0.74 3.11 0.22
CA GLY A 233 0.35 3.47 1.59
C GLY A 233 -0.71 4.57 1.63
N GLN A 234 -1.39 4.83 0.50
CA GLN A 234 -2.23 6.00 0.23
C GLN A 234 -3.38 6.09 1.23
N THR A 235 -3.93 4.94 1.60
CA THR A 235 -5.07 4.83 2.51
C THR A 235 -4.75 5.34 3.92
N MET A 236 -3.48 5.34 4.32
CA MET A 236 -3.03 5.79 5.64
C MET A 236 -2.56 7.25 5.68
N ILE A 237 -2.30 7.86 4.52
CA ILE A 237 -1.73 9.21 4.45
C ILE A 237 -2.67 10.27 5.02
N LEU A 238 -3.93 10.26 4.62
CA LEU A 238 -4.92 11.21 5.14
C LEU A 238 -5.20 10.99 6.64
N PRO A 239 -5.40 9.75 7.15
CA PRO A 239 -5.53 9.52 8.59
C PRO A 239 -4.32 9.99 9.42
N VAL A 240 -3.08 9.78 8.94
CA VAL A 240 -1.88 10.25 9.66
C VAL A 240 -1.79 11.76 9.64
N GLU A 241 -2.00 12.40 8.49
CA GLU A 241 -1.99 13.87 8.38
C GLU A 241 -3.04 14.50 9.31
N ASN A 242 -4.22 13.88 9.41
CA ASN A 242 -5.28 14.34 10.28
C ASN A 242 -4.95 14.26 11.79
N LYS A 243 -3.97 13.45 12.19
CA LYS A 243 -3.53 13.36 13.59
C LYS A 243 -2.31 14.22 13.89
N LEU A 244 -1.69 14.82 12.86
CA LEU A 244 -0.48 15.61 13.03
C LEU A 244 -0.79 16.91 13.79
N GLU A 245 0.08 17.27 14.74
CA GLU A 245 -0.03 18.52 15.51
C GLU A 245 -0.07 19.75 14.59
N THR A 246 0.80 19.78 13.58
CA THR A 246 0.93 20.80 12.54
C THR A 246 0.74 20.20 11.14
N PRO A 247 -0.49 20.12 10.63
CA PRO A 247 -0.77 19.49 9.32
C PRO A 247 0.04 20.10 8.16
N GLU A 248 0.34 21.40 8.20
CA GLU A 248 1.13 22.08 7.17
C GLU A 248 2.57 21.54 7.06
N ASP A 249 3.16 21.07 8.17
CA ASP A 249 4.49 20.45 8.17
C ASP A 249 4.52 19.09 7.49
N PHE A 250 3.36 18.53 7.13
CA PHE A 250 3.29 17.28 6.40
C PHE A 250 3.92 17.40 5.00
N LEU A 251 3.72 18.55 4.32
CA LEU A 251 4.15 18.79 2.94
C LEU A 251 5.40 19.66 2.80
N ASN A 252 5.96 20.17 3.91
CA ASN A 252 7.21 20.92 3.88
C ASN A 252 8.35 20.09 3.27
N ASN A 253 9.39 20.74 2.73
CA ASN A 253 10.49 20.07 2.01
C ASN A 253 11.20 18.98 2.84
N PHE A 254 11.33 19.19 4.15
CA PHE A 254 11.81 18.19 5.13
C PHE A 254 10.70 17.73 6.07
N GLY A 255 9.46 17.81 5.58
CA GLY A 255 8.26 17.44 6.28
C GLY A 255 8.05 15.93 6.36
N VAL A 256 6.93 15.55 6.95
CA VAL A 256 6.61 14.13 7.19
C VAL A 256 6.57 13.33 5.88
N LEU A 257 5.95 13.85 4.82
CA LEU A 257 5.77 13.11 3.56
C LEU A 257 7.10 12.90 2.80
N PRO A 258 7.89 13.94 2.45
CA PRO A 258 9.12 13.73 1.69
C PRO A 258 10.14 12.87 2.44
N THR A 259 10.28 13.05 3.76
CA THR A 259 11.20 12.25 4.58
C THR A 259 10.76 10.79 4.63
N THR A 260 9.47 10.51 4.81
CA THR A 260 8.95 9.13 4.77
C THR A 260 9.19 8.50 3.41
N MET A 261 8.83 9.18 2.32
CA MET A 261 8.98 8.65 0.96
C MET A 261 10.44 8.37 0.64
N CYS A 262 11.35 9.31 0.92
CA CYS A 262 12.79 9.10 0.73
C CYS A 262 13.32 7.89 1.52
N PHE A 263 12.97 7.80 2.81
CA PHE A 263 13.38 6.68 3.66
C PHE A 263 12.86 5.34 3.15
N CYS A 264 11.57 5.25 2.82
CA CYS A 264 10.98 4.04 2.27
C CYS A 264 11.58 3.67 0.91
N THR A 265 11.78 4.62 0.01
CA THR A 265 12.40 4.36 -1.31
C THR A 265 13.80 3.82 -1.20
N LEU A 266 14.66 4.40 -0.37
CA LEU A 266 16.02 3.90 -0.17
C LEU A 266 16.02 2.48 0.40
N PHE A 267 15.15 2.20 1.37
CA PHE A 267 15.02 0.88 1.96
C PHE A 267 14.51 -0.17 0.96
N MET A 268 13.46 0.15 0.20
CA MET A 268 12.89 -0.74 -0.82
C MET A 268 13.88 -1.02 -1.95
N ILE A 269 14.61 0.00 -2.41
CA ILE A 269 15.68 -0.17 -3.40
C ILE A 269 16.79 -1.05 -2.83
N ALA A 270 17.22 -0.83 -1.58
CA ALA A 270 18.27 -1.62 -0.97
C ALA A 270 17.87 -3.11 -0.85
N ILE A 271 16.67 -3.41 -0.35
CA ILE A 271 16.18 -4.80 -0.28
C ILE A 271 16.12 -5.42 -1.67
N GLY A 272 15.53 -4.72 -2.65
CA GLY A 272 15.37 -5.24 -4.01
C GLY A 272 16.71 -5.49 -4.71
N PHE A 273 17.61 -4.50 -4.69
CA PHE A 273 18.93 -4.57 -5.32
C PHE A 273 19.81 -5.64 -4.67
N TYR A 274 20.09 -5.52 -3.37
CA TYR A 274 20.99 -6.46 -2.68
C TYR A 274 20.38 -7.85 -2.58
N GLY A 275 19.07 -7.96 -2.47
CA GLY A 275 18.40 -9.25 -2.50
C GLY A 275 18.55 -9.94 -3.85
N TYR A 276 18.40 -9.21 -4.97
CA TYR A 276 18.56 -9.80 -6.29
C TYR A 276 20.02 -10.11 -6.62
N THR A 277 20.97 -9.24 -6.28
CA THR A 277 22.41 -9.49 -6.55
C THR A 277 22.98 -10.64 -5.72
N ALA A 278 22.43 -10.89 -4.52
CA ALA A 278 22.85 -11.99 -3.66
C ALA A 278 22.49 -13.38 -4.23
N PHE A 279 21.30 -13.53 -4.83
CA PHE A 279 20.80 -14.83 -5.29
C PHE A 279 20.72 -14.98 -6.81
N GLY A 280 20.82 -13.88 -7.55
CA GLY A 280 20.81 -13.84 -9.00
C GLY A 280 19.61 -14.59 -9.62
N PRO A 281 19.82 -15.48 -10.60
CA PRO A 281 18.74 -16.24 -11.25
C PRO A 281 17.92 -17.10 -10.29
N ASN A 282 18.50 -17.51 -9.14
CA ASN A 282 17.84 -18.39 -8.17
C ASN A 282 16.92 -17.65 -7.19
N THR A 283 16.71 -16.34 -7.38
CA THR A 283 15.79 -15.55 -6.56
C THR A 283 14.37 -16.12 -6.65
N GLN A 284 13.81 -16.46 -5.49
CA GLN A 284 12.46 -16.99 -5.28
C GLN A 284 11.45 -15.86 -5.09
N PRO A 285 10.13 -16.11 -5.23
CA PRO A 285 9.08 -15.08 -5.11
C PRO A 285 9.17 -14.23 -3.85
N THR A 286 9.66 -14.81 -2.76
CA THR A 286 10.00 -14.09 -1.52
C THR A 286 11.42 -14.42 -1.11
N ILE A 287 12.17 -13.39 -0.72
CA ILE A 287 13.57 -13.54 -0.30
C ILE A 287 13.72 -14.44 0.94
N THR A 288 12.68 -14.52 1.78
CA THR A 288 12.64 -15.38 2.96
C THR A 288 12.80 -16.86 2.62
N MET A 289 12.42 -17.27 1.40
CA MET A 289 12.62 -18.63 0.90
C MET A 289 14.04 -18.88 0.37
N ASN A 290 14.80 -17.83 0.05
CA ASN A 290 16.20 -17.96 -0.35
C ASN A 290 17.16 -18.07 0.84
N VAL A 291 16.74 -17.62 2.02
CA VAL A 291 17.56 -17.69 3.24
C VAL A 291 17.57 -19.13 3.80
N PRO A 292 18.71 -19.59 4.37
CA PRO A 292 18.83 -20.93 4.95
C PRO A 292 17.76 -21.25 6.02
N LYS A 293 17.37 -22.52 6.10
CA LYS A 293 16.36 -23.03 7.06
C LYS A 293 16.90 -23.27 8.48
N GLU A 294 18.10 -22.78 8.81
CA GLU A 294 18.81 -23.15 10.03
C GLU A 294 18.91 -22.00 11.03
N GLY A 295 18.82 -22.34 12.32
CA GLY A 295 19.11 -21.44 13.45
C GLY A 295 18.29 -20.15 13.44
N LEU A 296 19.01 -19.02 13.53
CA LEU A 296 18.42 -17.68 13.64
C LEU A 296 17.50 -17.34 12.46
N TYR A 297 17.83 -17.78 11.25
CA TYR A 297 17.05 -17.46 10.05
C TYR A 297 15.67 -18.11 10.05
N SER A 298 15.57 -19.35 10.54
CA SER A 298 14.30 -20.05 10.70
C SER A 298 13.39 -19.33 11.72
N ILE A 299 13.97 -18.90 12.85
CA ILE A 299 13.25 -18.14 13.89
C ILE A 299 12.72 -16.82 13.32
N ILE A 300 13.54 -16.09 12.57
CA ILE A 300 13.14 -14.84 11.94
C ILE A 300 12.05 -15.06 10.89
N ASN A 301 12.11 -16.14 10.13
CA ASN A 301 11.07 -16.45 9.17
C ASN A 301 9.73 -16.74 9.88
N VAL A 302 9.75 -17.45 11.01
CA VAL A 302 8.57 -17.59 11.89
C VAL A 302 8.06 -16.24 12.40
N PHE A 303 8.94 -15.33 12.81
CA PHE A 303 8.53 -13.97 13.21
C PHE A 303 7.89 -13.18 12.07
N LEU A 304 8.38 -13.32 10.83
CA LEU A 304 7.79 -12.68 9.66
C LEU A 304 6.44 -13.29 9.28
N MET A 305 6.25 -14.60 9.47
CA MET A 305 4.93 -15.22 9.32
C MET A 305 3.94 -14.67 10.37
N LEU A 306 4.33 -14.61 11.65
CA LEU A 306 3.51 -14.02 12.70
C LEU A 306 3.22 -12.53 12.42
N GLN A 307 4.22 -11.78 11.94
CA GLN A 307 4.08 -10.39 11.52
C GLN A 307 3.03 -10.22 10.42
N SER A 308 3.06 -11.10 9.41
CA SER A 308 2.06 -11.14 8.33
C SER A 308 0.67 -11.49 8.85
N MET A 309 0.55 -12.46 9.77
CA MET A 309 -0.74 -12.82 10.40
C MET A 309 -1.36 -11.65 11.18
N LEU A 310 -0.54 -10.93 11.95
CA LEU A 310 -0.99 -9.74 12.68
C LEU A 310 -1.32 -8.59 11.71
N GLY A 311 -0.52 -8.44 10.65
CA GLY A 311 -0.75 -7.48 9.57
C GLY A 311 -2.09 -7.70 8.85
N HIS A 312 -2.46 -8.96 8.63
CA HIS A 312 -3.76 -9.33 8.06
C HIS A 312 -4.91 -8.81 8.94
N SER A 313 -4.85 -8.98 10.26
CA SER A 313 -5.88 -8.45 11.17
C SER A 313 -6.03 -6.93 11.08
N ILE A 314 -4.92 -6.21 10.86
CA ILE A 314 -4.92 -4.75 10.71
C ILE A 314 -5.53 -4.34 9.38
N ALA A 315 -5.16 -4.99 8.27
CA ALA A 315 -5.76 -4.71 6.95
C ALA A 315 -7.26 -4.99 6.94
N MET A 316 -7.71 -6.07 7.57
CA MET A 316 -9.12 -6.41 7.75
C MET A 316 -9.88 -5.38 8.60
N TYR A 317 -9.22 -4.75 9.57
CA TYR A 317 -9.84 -3.69 10.37
C TYR A 317 -10.22 -2.48 9.51
N VAL A 318 -9.43 -2.14 8.47
CA VAL A 318 -9.77 -1.06 7.53
C VAL A 318 -11.09 -1.34 6.81
N ILE A 319 -11.30 -2.60 6.39
CA ILE A 319 -12.57 -3.04 5.76
C ILE A 319 -13.73 -2.90 6.75
N LEU A 320 -13.50 -3.30 8.00
CA LEU A 320 -14.50 -3.22 9.05
C LEU A 320 -14.90 -1.78 9.32
N ASP A 321 -13.94 -0.89 9.55
CA ASP A 321 -14.20 0.52 9.83
C ASP A 321 -14.97 1.20 8.69
N MET A 322 -14.61 0.88 7.43
CA MET A 322 -15.22 1.46 6.24
C MET A 322 -16.65 0.99 5.97
N PHE A 323 -16.98 -0.29 6.21
CA PHE A 323 -18.25 -0.88 5.77
C PHE A 323 -19.18 -1.37 6.88
N PHE A 324 -18.65 -1.71 8.06
CA PHE A 324 -19.44 -2.38 9.10
C PHE A 324 -20.60 -1.53 9.60
N ASN A 325 -20.39 -0.24 9.86
CA ASN A 325 -21.47 0.65 10.33
C ASN A 325 -22.63 0.74 9.33
N GLY A 326 -22.31 0.80 8.04
CA GLY A 326 -23.29 0.81 6.96
C GLY A 326 -24.05 -0.51 6.84
N PHE A 327 -23.33 -1.63 6.97
CA PHE A 327 -23.89 -2.98 6.96
C PHE A 327 -24.77 -3.24 8.18
N HIS A 328 -24.24 -3.02 9.39
CA HIS A 328 -24.93 -3.23 10.66
C HIS A 328 -26.25 -2.49 10.73
N ARG A 329 -26.31 -1.22 10.30
CA ARG A 329 -27.56 -0.45 10.26
C ARG A 329 -28.62 -1.09 9.37
N LYS A 330 -28.24 -1.51 8.16
CA LYS A 330 -29.18 -2.17 7.23
C LYS A 330 -29.60 -3.55 7.75
N PHE A 331 -28.66 -4.30 8.32
CA PHE A 331 -28.90 -5.64 8.85
C PHE A 331 -29.83 -5.59 10.07
N THR A 332 -29.58 -4.70 11.03
CA THR A 332 -30.41 -4.54 12.23
C THR A 332 -31.83 -4.06 11.89
N ASN A 333 -31.98 -3.21 10.86
CA ASN A 333 -33.31 -2.82 10.38
C ASN A 333 -34.10 -4.00 9.79
N ARG A 334 -33.42 -5.03 9.26
CA ARG A 334 -34.06 -6.23 8.70
C ARG A 334 -34.23 -7.33 9.75
N PHE A 335 -33.29 -7.45 10.68
CA PHE A 335 -33.21 -8.48 11.71
C PHE A 335 -32.91 -7.83 13.07
N PRO A 336 -33.91 -7.22 13.74
CA PRO A 336 -33.69 -6.46 14.97
C PRO A 336 -33.27 -7.32 16.18
N ASN A 337 -33.55 -8.63 16.15
CA ASN A 337 -33.29 -9.54 17.28
C ASN A 337 -31.87 -10.11 17.32
N VAL A 338 -31.00 -9.78 16.35
CA VAL A 338 -29.64 -10.32 16.29
C VAL A 338 -28.68 -9.41 17.04
N SER A 339 -27.91 -9.98 17.98
CA SER A 339 -26.91 -9.24 18.73
C SER A 339 -25.83 -8.65 17.81
N LYS A 340 -25.45 -7.40 18.05
CA LYS A 340 -24.36 -6.70 17.36
C LYS A 340 -23.06 -7.52 17.31
N VAL A 341 -22.76 -8.28 18.37
CA VAL A 341 -21.55 -9.13 18.45
C VAL A 341 -21.59 -10.27 17.43
N ILE A 342 -22.76 -10.87 17.20
CA ILE A 342 -22.92 -11.96 16.22
C ILE A 342 -22.77 -11.39 14.80
N VAL A 343 -23.38 -10.22 14.55
CA VAL A 343 -23.28 -9.53 13.25
C VAL A 343 -21.83 -9.14 12.94
N ASP A 344 -21.10 -8.61 13.92
CA ASP A 344 -19.67 -8.26 13.79
C ASP A 344 -18.80 -9.47 13.46
N LYS A 345 -18.93 -10.55 14.24
CA LYS A 345 -18.19 -11.80 13.99
C LYS A 345 -18.54 -12.40 12.63
N GLY A 346 -19.82 -12.47 12.28
CA GLY A 346 -20.27 -12.96 10.97
C GLY A 346 -19.71 -12.14 9.80
N PHE A 347 -19.67 -10.81 9.94
CA PHE A 347 -19.08 -9.91 8.95
C PHE A 347 -17.58 -10.18 8.75
N ARG A 348 -16.83 -10.36 9.85
CA ARG A 348 -15.41 -10.69 9.80
C ARG A 348 -15.16 -12.05 9.16
N ILE A 349 -15.88 -13.10 9.59
CA ILE A 349 -15.76 -14.45 9.03
C ILE A 349 -15.98 -14.41 7.51
N PHE A 350 -17.00 -13.68 7.04
CA PHE A 350 -17.32 -13.54 5.62
C PHE A 350 -16.15 -12.96 4.82
N TRP A 351 -15.59 -11.83 5.24
CA TRP A 351 -14.49 -11.20 4.51
C TRP A 351 -13.18 -12.00 4.59
N VAL A 352 -12.87 -12.60 5.75
CA VAL A 352 -11.70 -13.49 5.86
C VAL A 352 -11.84 -14.69 4.93
N SER A 353 -13.06 -15.24 4.80
CA SER A 353 -13.35 -16.32 3.86
C SER A 353 -13.15 -15.90 2.40
N ILE A 354 -13.52 -14.67 2.03
CA ILE A 354 -13.26 -14.12 0.69
C ILE A 354 -11.76 -14.03 0.41
N THR A 355 -10.97 -13.53 1.36
CA THR A 355 -9.50 -13.43 1.18
C THR A 355 -8.84 -14.80 1.05
N MET A 356 -9.38 -15.81 1.75
CA MET A 356 -8.94 -17.19 1.61
C MET A 356 -9.29 -17.75 0.23
N LEU A 357 -10.51 -17.52 -0.26
CA LEU A 357 -10.91 -17.93 -1.61
C LEU A 357 -10.02 -17.29 -2.68
N MET A 358 -9.73 -15.98 -2.57
CA MET A 358 -8.82 -15.29 -3.49
C MET A 358 -7.41 -15.91 -3.49
N SER A 359 -6.89 -16.26 -2.30
CA SER A 359 -5.58 -16.90 -2.16
C SER A 359 -5.55 -18.31 -2.76
N ILE A 360 -6.63 -19.09 -2.62
CA ILE A 360 -6.75 -20.41 -3.26
C ILE A 360 -6.89 -20.27 -4.77
N SER A 361 -7.62 -19.27 -5.25
CA SER A 361 -7.83 -19.02 -6.69
C SER A 361 -6.54 -18.63 -7.41
N ILE A 362 -5.66 -17.87 -6.77
CA ILE A 362 -4.37 -17.45 -7.32
C ILE A 362 -3.25 -17.85 -6.33
N PRO A 363 -2.84 -19.13 -6.31
CA PRO A 363 -1.89 -19.66 -5.33
C PRO A 363 -0.42 -19.34 -5.68
N HIS A 364 -0.17 -18.13 -6.21
CA HIS A 364 1.14 -17.66 -6.64
C HIS A 364 1.31 -16.21 -6.23
N LEU A 365 2.18 -15.99 -5.25
CA LEU A 365 2.46 -14.68 -4.70
C LEU A 365 2.98 -13.71 -5.77
N GLU A 366 3.81 -14.19 -6.68
CA GLU A 366 4.39 -13.41 -7.78
C GLU A 366 3.38 -12.99 -8.87
N ILE A 367 2.17 -13.53 -8.84
CA ILE A 367 1.04 -13.09 -9.68
C ILE A 367 0.09 -12.21 -8.86
N MET A 368 -0.18 -12.61 -7.62
CA MET A 368 -1.13 -11.91 -6.77
C MET A 368 -0.67 -10.48 -6.43
N ILE A 369 0.62 -10.30 -6.11
CA ILE A 369 1.18 -8.98 -5.78
C ILE A 369 1.06 -7.99 -6.96
N PRO A 370 1.59 -8.28 -8.17
CA PRO A 370 1.46 -7.38 -9.30
C PRO A 370 0.01 -7.08 -9.66
N LEU A 371 -0.89 -8.06 -9.60
CA LEU A 371 -2.31 -7.86 -9.90
C LEU A 371 -2.93 -6.80 -8.98
N VAL A 372 -2.70 -6.90 -7.67
CA VAL A 372 -3.24 -5.96 -6.68
C VAL A 372 -2.60 -4.58 -6.83
N GLY A 373 -1.27 -4.53 -6.99
CA GLY A 373 -0.53 -3.29 -7.17
C GLY A 373 -0.94 -2.54 -8.43
N VAL A 374 -1.04 -3.25 -9.56
CA VAL A 374 -1.30 -2.61 -10.84
C VAL A 374 -2.75 -2.20 -11.02
N THR A 375 -3.70 -2.87 -10.38
CA THR A 375 -5.13 -2.52 -10.45
C THR A 375 -5.50 -1.47 -9.40
N SER A 376 -5.74 -1.90 -8.16
CA SER A 376 -6.23 -1.03 -7.10
C SER A 376 -5.16 -0.05 -6.60
N GLY A 377 -3.91 -0.50 -6.51
CA GLY A 377 -2.79 0.38 -6.12
C GLY A 377 -2.59 1.54 -7.10
N THR A 378 -2.55 1.26 -8.41
CA THR A 378 -2.44 2.31 -9.44
C THR A 378 -3.62 3.26 -9.47
N LEU A 379 -4.85 2.77 -9.27
CA LEU A 379 -6.04 3.65 -9.19
C LEU A 379 -5.92 4.66 -8.05
N CYS A 380 -5.53 4.18 -6.86
CA CYS A 380 -5.35 5.00 -5.67
C CYS A 380 -4.14 5.94 -5.78
N ALA A 381 -3.08 5.55 -6.49
CA ALA A 381 -1.85 6.33 -6.60
C ALA A 381 -1.87 7.35 -7.74
N LEU A 382 -2.24 6.91 -8.95
CA LEU A 382 -1.97 7.66 -10.20
C LEU A 382 -3.23 8.21 -10.87
N ILE A 383 -4.42 7.69 -10.54
CA ILE A 383 -5.65 8.11 -11.22
C ILE A 383 -6.48 9.02 -10.33
N TYR A 384 -6.80 8.58 -9.11
CA TYR A 384 -7.66 9.36 -8.21
C TYR A 384 -7.04 10.69 -7.76
N PRO A 385 -5.77 10.76 -7.31
CA PRO A 385 -5.22 12.03 -6.81
C PRO A 385 -5.16 13.14 -7.86
N PRO A 386 -4.70 12.91 -9.12
CA PRO A 386 -4.74 13.95 -10.15
C PRO A 386 -6.16 14.41 -10.50
N ILE A 387 -7.13 13.50 -10.52
CA ILE A 387 -8.55 13.85 -10.72
C ILE A 387 -9.03 14.76 -9.59
N PHE A 388 -8.73 14.41 -8.33
CA PHE A 388 -9.13 15.21 -7.18
C PHE A 388 -8.48 16.58 -7.18
N GLU A 389 -7.19 16.69 -7.49
CA GLU A 389 -6.49 17.98 -7.58
C GLU A 389 -7.14 18.89 -8.63
N MET A 390 -7.41 18.37 -9.82
CA MET A 390 -8.05 19.14 -10.90
C MET A 390 -9.44 19.65 -10.49
N ILE A 391 -10.23 18.84 -9.77
CA ILE A 391 -11.56 19.25 -9.30
C ILE A 391 -11.45 20.29 -8.18
N THR A 392 -10.60 20.04 -7.19
CA THR A 392 -10.46 20.90 -5.99
C THR A 392 -9.93 22.28 -6.35
N PHE A 393 -8.87 22.36 -7.15
CA PHE A 393 -8.21 23.62 -7.47
C PHE A 393 -8.71 24.28 -8.77
N TRP A 394 -9.75 23.76 -9.40
CA TRP A 394 -10.27 24.26 -10.68
C TRP A 394 -10.50 25.79 -10.68
N ASN A 395 -11.14 26.29 -9.63
CA ASN A 395 -11.47 27.72 -9.51
C ASN A 395 -10.28 28.55 -9.06
N ASP A 396 -9.48 28.04 -8.14
CA ASP A 396 -8.26 28.71 -7.69
C ASP A 396 -7.30 28.93 -8.85
N TRP A 397 -7.12 27.93 -9.73
CA TRP A 397 -6.26 28.05 -10.91
C TRP A 397 -6.77 29.05 -11.94
N LYS A 398 -8.08 29.35 -11.99
CA LYS A 398 -8.60 30.42 -12.88
C LYS A 398 -8.19 31.81 -12.39
N VAL A 399 -8.04 31.99 -11.08
CA VAL A 399 -7.73 33.28 -10.47
C VAL A 399 -6.22 33.46 -10.27
N SER A 400 -5.53 32.40 -9.85
CA SER A 400 -4.12 32.46 -9.42
C SER A 400 -3.09 32.17 -10.50
N LEU A 401 -3.47 31.50 -11.61
CA LEU A 401 -2.51 31.05 -12.63
C LEU A 401 -2.81 31.66 -14.00
N ASN A 402 -1.73 31.95 -14.74
CA ASN A 402 -1.82 32.31 -16.15
C ASN A 402 -2.34 31.11 -16.96
N ALA A 403 -2.99 31.37 -18.11
CA ALA A 403 -3.56 30.33 -18.97
C ALA A 403 -2.54 29.24 -19.35
N HIS A 404 -1.29 29.61 -19.61
CA HIS A 404 -0.20 28.68 -19.92
C HIS A 404 0.14 27.78 -18.73
N GLN A 405 0.31 28.34 -17.53
CA GLN A 405 0.60 27.57 -16.32
C GLN A 405 -0.55 26.62 -15.95
N ARG A 406 -1.79 27.06 -16.15
CA ARG A 406 -2.97 26.22 -15.98
C ARG A 406 -2.97 25.04 -16.96
N CYS A 407 -2.66 25.31 -18.24
CA CYS A 407 -2.55 24.27 -19.26
C CYS A 407 -1.49 23.24 -18.87
N LEU A 408 -0.28 23.67 -18.49
CA LEU A 408 0.81 22.78 -18.08
C LEU A 408 0.43 21.86 -16.90
N LYS A 409 -0.21 22.40 -15.86
CA LYS A 409 -0.65 21.58 -14.71
C LYS A 409 -1.69 20.54 -15.10
N ILE A 410 -2.68 20.94 -15.91
CA ILE A 410 -3.71 20.01 -16.39
C ILE A 410 -3.09 18.94 -17.28
N SER A 411 -2.19 19.32 -18.20
CA SER A 411 -1.47 18.39 -19.06
C SER A 411 -0.63 17.40 -18.26
N TRP A 412 0.03 17.84 -17.19
CA TRP A 412 0.79 16.96 -16.29
C TRP A 412 -0.12 15.96 -15.57
N ASN A 413 -1.26 16.41 -15.02
CA ASN A 413 -2.23 15.51 -14.39
C ASN A 413 -2.82 14.50 -15.38
N ILE A 414 -3.13 14.93 -16.61
CA ILE A 414 -3.57 14.03 -17.68
C ILE A 414 -2.48 13.01 -18.02
N PHE A 415 -1.22 13.43 -18.11
CA PHE A 415 -0.10 12.53 -18.35
C PHE A 415 0.01 11.45 -17.27
N VAL A 416 -0.04 11.83 -15.98
CA VAL A 416 -0.01 10.86 -14.86
C VAL A 416 -1.18 9.88 -14.94
N ILE A 417 -2.39 10.36 -15.25
CA ILE A 417 -3.57 9.50 -15.43
C ILE A 417 -3.37 8.53 -16.61
N ILE A 418 -2.85 8.99 -17.75
CA ILE A 418 -2.58 8.15 -18.92
C ILE A 418 -1.55 7.08 -18.56
N THR A 419 -0.48 7.44 -17.86
CA THR A 419 0.51 6.47 -17.34
C THR A 419 -0.14 5.44 -16.43
N GLY A 420 -1.04 5.87 -15.54
CA GLY A 420 -1.81 4.95 -14.68
C GLY A 420 -2.72 4.01 -15.46
N VAL A 421 -3.45 4.52 -16.45
CA VAL A 421 -4.31 3.69 -17.31
C VAL A 421 -3.48 2.70 -18.12
N PHE A 422 -2.35 3.14 -18.66
CA PHE A 422 -1.40 2.28 -19.38
C PHE A 422 -0.85 1.18 -18.48
N ALA A 423 -0.43 1.51 -17.25
CA ALA A 423 0.05 0.53 -16.29
C ALA A 423 -1.05 -0.51 -15.96
N ILE A 424 -2.29 -0.09 -15.73
CA ILE A 424 -3.42 -1.00 -15.48
C ILE A 424 -3.64 -1.94 -16.67
N THR A 425 -3.76 -1.40 -17.89
CA THR A 425 -4.11 -2.21 -19.07
C THR A 425 -3.00 -3.22 -19.40
N THR A 426 -1.75 -2.77 -19.44
CA THR A 426 -0.60 -3.64 -19.71
C THR A 426 -0.33 -4.61 -18.56
N GLY A 427 -0.50 -4.16 -17.32
CA GLY A 427 -0.34 -4.97 -16.11
C GLY A 427 -1.32 -6.11 -16.00
N VAL A 428 -2.60 -5.82 -16.23
CA VAL A 428 -3.64 -6.86 -16.25
C VAL A 428 -3.38 -7.86 -17.37
N TYR A 429 -3.00 -7.39 -18.57
CA TYR A 429 -2.64 -8.26 -19.68
C TYR A 429 -1.44 -9.16 -19.34
N ALA A 430 -0.36 -8.59 -18.80
CA ALA A 430 0.82 -9.35 -18.37
C ALA A 430 0.49 -10.40 -17.32
N ASN A 431 -0.30 -10.05 -16.30
CA ASN A 431 -0.75 -11.00 -15.28
C ASN A 431 -1.56 -12.15 -15.89
N PHE A 432 -2.48 -11.86 -16.83
CA PHE A 432 -3.24 -12.90 -17.51
C PHE A 432 -2.33 -13.84 -18.28
N LEU A 433 -1.36 -13.33 -19.05
CA LEU A 433 -0.39 -14.17 -19.75
C LEU A 433 0.38 -15.09 -18.80
N THR A 434 0.90 -14.55 -17.69
CA THR A 434 1.62 -15.36 -16.68
C THR A 434 0.72 -16.42 -16.04
N ILE A 435 -0.55 -16.11 -15.79
CA ILE A 435 -1.53 -17.10 -15.30
C ILE A 435 -1.72 -18.23 -16.32
N PHE A 436 -1.89 -17.89 -17.61
CA PHE A 436 -2.07 -18.88 -18.67
C PHE A 436 -0.84 -19.80 -18.81
N GLU A 437 0.37 -19.24 -18.79
CA GLU A 437 1.62 -20.00 -18.82
C GLU A 437 1.71 -20.97 -17.64
N LYS A 438 1.43 -20.51 -16.41
CA LYS A 438 1.46 -21.39 -15.22
C LYS A 438 0.41 -22.48 -15.22
N LEU A 439 -0.77 -22.22 -15.80
CA LEU A 439 -1.80 -23.24 -15.96
C LEU A 439 -1.39 -24.31 -16.98
N GLN A 440 -0.67 -23.93 -18.04
CA GLN A 440 -0.14 -24.87 -19.03
C GLN A 440 0.95 -25.76 -18.45
N THR A 441 1.92 -25.17 -17.72
CA THR A 441 2.98 -25.96 -17.06
C THR A 441 2.41 -26.92 -16.02
N THR A 442 1.38 -26.50 -15.28
CA THR A 442 0.68 -27.38 -14.33
C THR A 442 -0.01 -28.54 -15.03
N LYS A 443 -0.63 -28.31 -16.20
CA LYS A 443 -1.23 -29.39 -16.99
C LYS A 443 -0.19 -30.36 -17.55
N GLN A 444 0.92 -29.86 -18.09
CA GLN A 444 2.01 -30.71 -18.58
C GLN A 444 2.55 -31.61 -17.46
N ASN A 445 2.83 -31.06 -16.28
CA ASN A 445 3.28 -31.85 -15.14
C ASN A 445 2.26 -32.94 -14.74
N VAL A 446 0.96 -32.69 -14.85
CA VAL A 446 -0.07 -33.72 -14.55
C VAL A 446 -0.15 -34.82 -15.62
N PHE A 447 0.28 -34.56 -16.86
CA PHE A 447 0.32 -35.57 -17.93
C PHE A 447 1.65 -36.34 -17.99
N ASP A 448 2.73 -35.79 -17.42
CA ASP A 448 4.04 -36.45 -17.34
C ASP A 448 4.18 -37.40 -16.11
N PHE A 449 3.21 -37.40 -15.19
CA PHE A 449 3.02 -38.40 -14.12
C PHE A 449 1.93 -39.40 -14.50
#